data_AF-A0A921GHY9-F1
#
_entry.id   AF-A0A921GHY9-F1
#
_cell.length_a   1.000
_cell.length_b   1.000
_cell.length_c   1.000
_cell.angle_alpha   90.00
_cell.angle_beta   90.00
_cell.angle_gamma   90.00
#
_symmetry.space_group_name_H-M   'P 1'
#
loop_
_entity.id
_entity.type
_entity.pdbx_description
1 polymer ?
#
loop_
_entity_poly.entity_id
_entity_poly.type
_entity_poly.pdbx_seq_one_letter_code
_entity_poly.pdbx_strand_id
1 'polypeptide(L)'
;MSWWTEEQDDVLREVSFRGAAFAAAEIERRCGVAHSVRAVEMRASRIHCSLAVQTVCPSCGAVGVKINRQTGMCRRCTEEYHLAQEHAFNEQLERERVAAEEASEIDDVRRERDMMRQRNSRLCRKYGLKGKRERKG
;
A
#
# COMPACT_ATOMS: atom_id res chain seq x y z
N MET A 1 5.34 47.18 19.76
CA MET A 1 4.57 46.61 18.63
C MET A 1 5.20 45.28 18.29
N SER A 2 4.49 44.14 18.42
CA SER A 2 5.04 42.86 17.93
C SER A 2 5.05 42.91 16.41
N TRP A 3 6.25 43.01 15.83
CA TRP A 3 6.44 43.18 14.40
C TRP A 3 6.25 41.84 13.71
N TRP A 4 5.19 41.73 12.92
CA TRP A 4 4.94 40.58 12.05
C TRP A 4 5.81 40.70 10.80
N THR A 5 6.56 39.64 10.47
CA THR A 5 7.37 39.56 9.25
C THR A 5 6.64 38.78 8.16
N GLU A 6 7.07 38.95 6.90
CA GLU A 6 6.54 38.15 5.79
C GLU A 6 6.77 36.65 6.01
N GLU A 7 7.93 36.26 6.55
CA GLU A 7 8.23 34.87 6.92
C GLU A 7 7.22 34.31 7.94
N GLN A 8 6.83 35.10 8.95
CA GLN A 8 5.81 34.68 9.92
C GLN A 8 4.44 34.50 9.25
N ASP A 9 4.09 35.37 8.29
CA ASP A 9 2.85 35.24 7.52
C ASP A 9 2.87 34.01 6.62
N ASP A 10 4.02 33.66 6.03
CA ASP A 10 4.16 32.48 5.19
C ASP A 10 4.04 31.19 5.99
N VAL A 11 4.68 31.11 7.16
CA VAL A 11 4.48 30.01 8.11
C VAL A 11 3.00 29.92 8.52
N LEU A 12 2.38 31.06 8.84
CA LEU A 12 0.96 31.10 9.19
C LEU A 12 0.07 30.55 8.07
N ARG A 13 0.31 30.93 6.81
CA ARG A 13 -0.44 30.42 5.65
C ARG A 13 -0.20 28.93 5.42
N GLU A 14 1.04 28.47 5.59
CA GLU A 14 1.41 27.08 5.39
C GLU A 14 0.66 26.16 6.35
N VAL A 15 0.58 26.52 7.64
CA VAL A 15 0.02 25.62 8.68
C VAL A 15 -1.37 26.03 9.17
N SER A 16 -2.01 26.99 8.51
CA SER A 16 -3.29 27.58 8.95
C SER A 16 -4.39 26.53 9.17
N PHE A 17 -4.39 25.50 8.34
CA PHE A 17 -5.32 24.37 8.39
C PHE A 17 -5.22 23.51 9.66
N ARG A 18 -4.22 23.74 10.52
CA ARG A 18 -4.04 23.07 11.82
C ARG A 18 -4.53 23.92 13.00
N GLY A 19 -5.02 25.13 12.74
CA GLY A 19 -5.58 26.04 13.73
C GLY A 19 -4.57 26.99 14.36
N ALA A 20 -5.09 27.99 15.07
CA ALA A 20 -4.33 29.11 15.61
C ALA A 20 -3.23 28.70 16.60
N ALA A 21 -3.52 27.75 17.50
CA ALA A 21 -2.56 27.29 18.50
C ALA A 21 -1.38 26.57 17.86
N PHE A 22 -1.63 25.73 16.85
CA PHE A 22 -0.58 25.06 16.10
C PHE A 22 0.29 26.08 15.35
N ALA A 23 -0.34 27.05 14.68
CA ALA A 23 0.37 28.09 13.97
C ALA A 23 1.25 28.96 14.91
N ALA A 24 0.76 29.30 16.10
CA ALA A 24 1.55 30.02 17.12
C ALA A 24 2.83 29.27 17.50
N ALA A 25 2.69 27.98 17.82
CA ALA A 25 3.83 27.13 18.17
C ALA A 25 4.81 26.96 17.01
N GLU A 26 4.31 26.86 15.77
CA GLU A 26 5.16 26.69 14.60
C GLU A 26 5.91 27.99 14.24
N ILE A 27 5.28 29.15 14.41
CA ILE A 27 5.94 30.46 14.26
C ILE A 27 7.04 30.62 15.31
N GLU A 28 6.78 30.25 16.57
CA GLU A 28 7.80 30.27 17.62
C GLU A 28 8.97 29.34 17.27
N ARG A 29 8.67 28.12 16.81
CA ARG A 29 9.67 27.11 16.45
C ARG A 29 10.53 27.51 15.25
N ARG A 30 9.94 28.07 14.19
CA ARG A 30 10.64 28.40 12.93
C ARG A 30 11.25 29.79 12.93
N CYS A 31 10.53 30.78 13.44
CA CYS A 31 10.93 32.20 13.37
C CYS A 31 11.52 32.71 14.69
N GLY A 32 11.48 31.92 15.78
CA GLY A 32 12.02 32.31 17.09
C GLY A 32 11.22 33.39 17.83
N VAL A 33 9.99 33.68 17.38
CA VAL A 33 9.13 34.72 17.97
C VAL A 33 7.88 34.08 18.54
N ALA A 34 7.66 34.26 19.84
CA ALA A 34 6.44 33.83 20.51
C ALA A 34 5.30 34.84 20.29
N HIS A 35 4.19 34.37 19.72
CA HIS A 35 2.93 35.11 19.65
C HIS A 35 1.86 34.37 20.44
N SER A 36 0.99 35.12 21.13
CA SER A 36 -0.20 34.51 21.72
C SER A 36 -1.16 34.02 20.63
N VAL A 37 -1.95 32.99 20.93
CA VAL A 37 -2.99 32.47 20.01
C VAL A 37 -3.90 33.60 19.52
N ARG A 38 -4.27 34.53 20.40
CA ARG A 38 -5.09 35.69 20.05
C ARG A 38 -4.40 36.63 19.05
N ALA A 39 -3.09 36.82 19.17
CA ALA A 39 -2.34 37.64 18.22
C ALA A 39 -2.31 36.99 16.83
N VAL A 40 -2.16 35.66 16.77
CA VAL A 40 -2.22 34.87 15.53
C VAL A 40 -3.61 34.98 14.88
N GLU A 41 -4.69 34.83 15.65
CA GLU A 41 -6.07 35.00 15.14
C GLU A 41 -6.30 36.39 14.52
N MET A 42 -5.86 37.45 15.23
CA MET A 42 -5.98 38.81 14.73
C MET A 42 -5.16 39.02 13.47
N ARG A 43 -3.95 38.45 13.39
CA ARG A 43 -3.13 38.53 12.18
C ARG A 43 -3.78 37.80 11.02
N ALA A 44 -4.21 36.55 11.22
CA ALA A 44 -4.86 35.73 10.21
C ALA A 44 -6.08 36.43 9.62
N SER A 45 -6.92 37.05 10.46
CA SER A 45 -8.05 37.85 10.00
C SER A 45 -7.63 39.03 9.12
N ARG A 46 -6.55 39.73 9.47
CA ARG A 46 -6.05 40.89 8.69
C ARG A 46 -5.46 40.49 7.34
N ILE A 47 -4.86 39.29 7.24
CA ILE A 47 -4.27 38.79 5.99
C ILE A 47 -5.21 37.85 5.22
N HIS A 48 -6.49 37.76 5.63
CA HIS A 48 -7.50 36.88 5.03
C HIS A 48 -7.12 35.39 4.99
N CYS A 49 -6.41 34.92 6.03
CA CYS A 49 -6.01 33.53 6.18
C CYS A 49 -7.01 32.78 7.09
N SER A 50 -7.64 31.72 6.59
CA SER A 50 -8.55 30.88 7.38
C SER A 50 -7.76 29.96 8.32
N LEU A 51 -8.13 29.94 9.61
CA LEU A 51 -7.58 29.05 10.63
C LEU A 51 -8.51 27.87 10.95
N ALA A 52 -9.48 27.59 10.09
CA ALA A 52 -10.36 26.44 10.26
C ALA A 52 -9.53 25.15 10.20
N VAL A 53 -9.66 24.31 11.22
CA VAL A 53 -8.96 23.02 11.27
C VAL A 53 -9.52 22.11 10.19
N GLN A 54 -8.64 21.61 9.32
CA GLN A 54 -8.99 20.71 8.23
C GLN A 54 -8.34 19.34 8.43
N THR A 55 -8.99 18.33 7.89
CA THR A 55 -8.45 16.97 7.83
C THR A 55 -7.25 16.91 6.90
N VAL A 56 -6.27 16.07 7.24
CA VAL A 56 -5.06 15.88 6.44
C VAL A 56 -4.88 14.38 6.19
N CYS A 57 -4.63 14.01 4.93
CA CYS A 57 -4.29 12.64 4.61
C CYS A 57 -2.93 12.28 5.22
N PRO A 58 -2.82 11.22 6.04
CA PRO A 58 -1.54 10.84 6.64
C PRO A 58 -0.55 10.27 5.61
N SER A 59 -1.04 9.73 4.50
CA SER A 59 -0.18 9.14 3.46
C SER A 59 0.45 10.19 2.54
N CYS A 60 -0.34 11.16 2.06
CA CYS A 60 0.12 12.11 1.06
C CYS A 60 0.10 13.58 1.48
N GLY A 61 -0.32 13.89 2.71
CA GLY A 61 -0.37 15.26 3.23
C GLY A 61 -1.47 16.15 2.64
N ALA A 62 -2.35 15.62 1.78
CA ALA A 62 -3.44 16.39 1.20
C ALA A 62 -4.38 16.94 2.28
N VAL A 63 -4.61 18.25 2.27
CA VAL A 63 -5.42 19.00 3.25
C VAL A 63 -6.87 19.11 2.76
N GLY A 64 -7.83 19.11 3.68
CA GLY A 64 -9.26 19.31 3.38
C GLY A 64 -9.94 18.10 2.72
N VAL A 65 -9.28 16.94 2.74
CA VAL A 65 -9.78 15.72 2.08
C VAL A 65 -10.67 14.89 3.00
N LYS A 66 -11.68 14.24 2.42
CA LYS A 66 -12.45 13.21 3.13
C LYS A 66 -11.59 11.98 3.34
N ILE A 67 -11.51 11.52 4.58
CA ILE A 67 -10.76 10.34 4.97
C ILE A 67 -11.71 9.14 4.98
N ASN A 68 -11.32 8.07 4.28
CA ASN A 68 -12.04 6.81 4.32
C ASN A 68 -11.88 6.18 5.70
N ARG A 69 -13.01 5.75 6.30
CA ARG A 69 -13.03 5.19 7.66
C ARG A 69 -12.28 3.85 7.78
N GLN A 70 -12.24 3.05 6.74
CA GLN A 70 -11.61 1.73 6.76
C GLN A 70 -10.09 1.83 6.61
N THR A 71 -9.62 2.61 5.65
CA THR A 71 -8.18 2.72 5.33
C THR A 71 -7.49 3.87 6.06
N GLY A 72 -8.24 4.82 6.64
CA GLY A 72 -7.67 5.99 7.31
C GLY A 72 -6.97 6.98 6.36
N MET A 73 -7.17 6.84 5.06
CA MET A 73 -6.51 7.64 4.03
C MET A 73 -7.50 8.39 3.14
N CYS A 74 -7.00 9.35 2.36
CA CYS A 74 -7.82 9.99 1.33
C CYS A 74 -8.19 8.99 0.23
N ARG A 75 -9.16 9.38 -0.61
CA ARG A 75 -9.67 8.53 -1.70
C ARG A 75 -8.54 8.02 -2.60
N ARG A 76 -7.65 8.88 -3.08
CA ARG A 76 -6.54 8.49 -3.97
C ARG A 76 -5.63 7.44 -3.33
N CYS A 77 -5.14 7.70 -2.12
CA CYS A 77 -4.25 6.78 -1.42
C CYS A 77 -4.95 5.45 -1.04
N THR A 78 -6.27 5.47 -0.86
CA THR A 78 -7.06 4.24 -0.67
C THR A 78 -7.08 3.39 -1.93
N GLU A 79 -7.33 3.98 -3.09
CA GLU A 79 -7.30 3.25 -4.37
C GLU A 79 -5.89 2.70 -4.67
N GLU A 80 -4.85 3.50 -4.43
CA GLU A 80 -3.45 3.06 -4.59
C GLU A 80 -3.11 1.89 -3.67
N TYR A 81 -3.58 1.93 -2.43
CA TYR A 81 -3.44 0.82 -1.49
C TYR A 81 -4.12 -0.44 -2.00
N HIS A 82 -5.37 -0.35 -2.49
CA HIS A 82 -6.09 -1.50 -3.04
C HIS A 82 -5.41 -2.05 -4.29
N LEU A 83 -4.97 -1.20 -5.20
CA LEU A 83 -4.23 -1.62 -6.40
C LEU A 83 -2.96 -2.39 -6.04
N ALA A 84 -2.21 -1.93 -5.03
CA ALA A 84 -1.03 -2.65 -4.55
C ALA A 84 -1.38 -4.03 -3.98
N GLN A 85 -2.53 -4.17 -3.29
CA GLN A 85 -3.01 -5.49 -2.83
C GLN A 85 -3.33 -6.42 -4.01
N GLU A 86 -4.02 -5.92 -5.04
CA GLU A 86 -4.35 -6.70 -6.23
C GLU A 86 -3.09 -7.16 -6.99
N HIS A 87 -2.07 -6.31 -7.09
CA HIS A 87 -0.79 -6.69 -7.68
C HIS A 87 -0.10 -7.81 -6.89
N ALA A 88 -0.04 -7.70 -5.57
CA ALA A 88 0.57 -8.72 -4.72
C ALA A 88 -0.18 -10.07 -4.82
N PHE A 89 -1.51 -10.02 -4.88
CA PHE A 89 -2.33 -11.22 -5.03
C PHE A 89 -2.15 -11.86 -6.41
N ASN A 90 -2.10 -11.06 -7.47
CA ASN A 90 -1.83 -11.57 -8.82
C ASN A 90 -0.46 -12.26 -8.90
N GLU A 91 0.59 -11.64 -8.36
CA GLU A 91 1.92 -12.26 -8.32
C GLU A 91 1.91 -13.60 -7.59
N GLN A 92 1.16 -13.72 -6.50
CA GLN A 92 0.97 -15.00 -5.82
C GLN A 92 0.31 -16.05 -6.74
N LEU A 93 -0.77 -15.70 -7.43
CA LEU A 93 -1.46 -16.60 -8.35
C LEU A 93 -0.55 -17.05 -9.51
N GLU A 94 0.26 -16.15 -10.06
CA GLU A 94 1.21 -16.49 -11.11
C GLU A 94 2.26 -17.49 -10.61
N ARG A 95 2.79 -17.30 -9.39
CA ARG A 95 3.72 -18.26 -8.78
C ARG A 95 3.07 -19.62 -8.56
N GLU A 96 1.84 -19.66 -8.05
CA GLU A 96 1.08 -20.90 -7.86
C GLU A 96 0.87 -21.63 -9.18
N ARG A 97 0.51 -20.90 -10.25
CA ARG A 97 0.37 -21.46 -11.59
C ARG A 97 1.70 -22.03 -12.10
N VAL A 98 2.79 -21.26 -12.03
CA VAL A 98 4.11 -21.71 -12.50
C VAL A 98 4.56 -22.96 -11.75
N ALA A 99 4.36 -23.01 -10.42
CA ALA A 99 4.66 -24.19 -9.63
C ALA A 99 3.83 -25.42 -10.07
N ALA A 100 2.56 -25.22 -10.45
CA ALA A 100 1.69 -26.31 -10.89
C ALA A 100 1.94 -26.78 -12.34
N GLU A 101 2.37 -25.89 -13.24
CA GLU A 101 2.48 -26.18 -14.68
C GLU A 101 3.90 -26.37 -15.20
N GLU A 102 4.88 -25.71 -14.56
CA GLU A 102 6.25 -25.58 -15.11
C GLU A 102 7.33 -26.06 -14.13
N ALA A 103 6.96 -26.56 -12.95
CA ALA A 103 7.93 -27.07 -11.99
C ALA A 103 8.67 -28.31 -12.54
N SER A 104 9.99 -28.36 -12.28
CA SER A 104 10.84 -29.52 -12.58
C SER A 104 10.32 -30.82 -11.96
N GLU A 105 9.53 -30.71 -10.89
CA GLU A 105 8.83 -31.83 -10.25
C GLU A 105 7.93 -32.59 -11.24
N ILE A 106 7.33 -31.90 -12.23
CA ILE A 106 6.51 -32.54 -13.27
C ILE A 106 7.35 -33.47 -14.15
N ASP A 107 8.55 -33.05 -14.51
CA ASP A 107 9.46 -33.86 -15.33
C ASP A 107 9.98 -35.06 -14.53
N ASP A 108 10.24 -34.91 -13.24
CA ASP A 108 10.63 -36.02 -12.38
C ASP A 108 9.49 -37.03 -12.19
N VAL A 109 8.26 -36.55 -11.96
CA VAL A 109 7.06 -37.41 -11.92
C VAL A 109 6.84 -38.13 -13.25
N ARG A 110 7.07 -37.45 -14.39
CA ARG A 110 6.97 -38.07 -15.73
C ARG A 110 8.02 -39.15 -15.92
N ARG A 111 9.28 -38.89 -15.55
CA ARG A 111 10.38 -39.87 -15.61
C ARG A 111 10.07 -41.09 -14.76
N GLU A 112 9.65 -40.90 -13.51
CA GLU A 112 9.30 -42.00 -12.62
C GLU A 112 8.14 -42.83 -13.17
N ARG A 113 7.08 -42.17 -13.66
CA ARG A 113 5.95 -42.83 -14.31
C ARG A 113 6.41 -43.69 -15.49
N ASP A 114 7.28 -43.18 -16.35
CA ASP A 114 7.73 -43.90 -17.53
C ASP A 114 8.68 -45.07 -17.17
N MET A 115 9.56 -44.89 -16.17
CA MET A 115 10.35 -45.99 -15.59
C MET A 115 9.45 -47.11 -15.08
N MET A 116 8.41 -46.78 -14.32
CA MET A 116 7.46 -47.75 -13.79
C MET A 116 6.64 -48.44 -14.90
N ARG A 117 6.25 -47.71 -15.96
CA ARG A 117 5.62 -48.31 -17.15
C ARG A 117 6.53 -49.35 -17.81
N GLN A 118 7.80 -49.02 -17.99
CA GLN A 118 8.77 -49.95 -18.59
C GLN A 118 8.99 -51.17 -17.69
N ARG A 119 9.20 -50.96 -16.39
CA ARG A 119 9.36 -52.04 -15.40
C ARG A 119 8.16 -52.98 -15.40
N ASN A 120 6.95 -52.44 -15.38
CA ASN A 120 5.71 -53.24 -15.43
C ASN A 120 5.60 -54.03 -16.74
N SER A 121 5.96 -53.43 -17.88
CA SER A 121 5.97 -54.14 -19.16
C SER A 121 6.97 -55.30 -19.17
N ARG A 122 8.19 -55.08 -18.70
CA ARG A 122 9.22 -56.13 -18.58
C ARG A 122 8.76 -57.26 -17.65
N LEU A 123 8.15 -56.91 -16.51
CA LEU A 123 7.61 -57.88 -15.56
C LEU A 123 6.51 -58.73 -16.18
N CYS A 124 5.57 -58.11 -16.90
CA CYS A 124 4.50 -58.83 -17.58
C CYS A 124 5.07 -59.83 -18.60
N ARG A 125 6.03 -59.40 -19.43
CA ARG A 125 6.68 -60.28 -20.41
C ARG A 125 7.45 -61.43 -19.76
N LYS A 126 8.20 -61.15 -18.69
CA LYS A 126 9.01 -62.16 -17.98
C LYS A 126 8.15 -63.31 -17.43
N TYR A 127 6.94 -63.01 -16.98
CA TYR A 127 6.06 -63.98 -16.30
C TYR A 127 4.81 -64.33 -17.12
N GLY A 128 4.74 -63.97 -18.41
CA GLY A 128 3.58 -64.23 -19.27
C GLY A 128 2.26 -63.61 -18.78
N LEU A 129 2.34 -62.52 -18.01
CA LEU A 129 1.16 -61.87 -17.43
C LEU A 129 0.50 -60.93 -18.43
N LYS A 130 -0.83 -60.84 -18.37
CA LYS A 130 -1.61 -59.85 -19.14
C LYS A 130 -1.14 -58.43 -18.84
N GLY A 131 -1.01 -57.61 -19.87
CA GLY A 131 -0.61 -56.21 -19.78
C GLY A 131 -1.71 -55.30 -19.22
N LYS A 132 -1.35 -54.07 -18.82
CA LYS A 132 -2.28 -53.11 -18.20
C LYS A 132 -3.52 -52.80 -19.06
N ARG A 133 -3.39 -52.77 -20.39
CA ARG A 133 -4.52 -52.55 -21.32
C ARG A 133 -5.43 -53.77 -21.40
N GLU A 134 -4.85 -54.97 -21.48
CA GLU A 134 -5.57 -56.25 -21.56
C GLU A 134 -6.31 -56.61 -20.26
N ARG A 135 -5.93 -56.00 -19.14
CA ARG A 135 -6.60 -56.15 -17.83
C ARG A 135 -7.74 -55.15 -17.59
N LYS A 136 -7.80 -54.08 -18.38
CA LYS A 136 -8.83 -53.03 -18.26
C LYS A 136 -10.01 -53.24 -19.20
N GLY A 137 -9.89 -54.18 -20.14
CA GLY A 137 -11.00 -54.69 -20.95
C GLY A 137 -11.73 -55.81 -20.24
#